data_AF-A0A2N9YBN4-F1
#
_entry.id   AF-A0A2N9YBN4-F1
#
_cell.length_a   1.000
_cell.length_b   1.000
_cell.length_c   1.000
_cell.angle_alpha   90.00
_cell.angle_beta   90.00
_cell.angle_gamma   90.00
#
_symmetry.space_group_name_H-M   'P 1'
#
loop_
_entity.id
_entity.type
_entity.pdbx_description
1 polymer ?
#
loop_
_entity_poly.entity_id
_entity_poly.type
_entity_poly.pdbx_seq_one_letter_code
_entity_poly.pdbx_strand_id
1 'polypeptide(L)'
;MDLKTISDALENLVTLKIRTVVGTYTEVDGRIHAEENARSIVSQIDLLGGDITTIMHDDFLIAPLNEVMQFHCERELKGQDIIQGNIRALKELVGLIATLARQQDETPALHADNKESAVG
;
A
#
# COMPACT_ATOMS: atom_id res chain seq x y z
N MET A 1 0.93 -18.85 5.05
CA MET A 1 0.95 -17.73 4.08
C MET A 1 2.13 -17.99 3.16
N ASP A 2 1.92 -18.15 1.85
CA ASP A 2 3.03 -18.43 0.94
C ASP A 2 3.76 -17.14 0.53
N LEU A 3 4.98 -17.27 0.00
CA LEU A 3 5.82 -16.13 -0.40
C LEU A 3 5.17 -15.30 -1.53
N LYS A 4 4.37 -15.95 -2.39
CA LYS A 4 3.68 -15.32 -3.51
C LYS A 4 2.60 -14.36 -3.02
N THR A 5 1.82 -14.76 -2.04
CA THR A 5 0.76 -13.94 -1.42
C THR A 5 1.35 -12.68 -0.79
N ILE A 6 2.53 -12.79 -0.18
CA ILE A 6 3.25 -11.66 0.40
C ILE A 6 3.78 -10.74 -0.70
N SER A 7 4.35 -11.30 -1.77
CA SER A 7 4.82 -10.53 -2.93
C SER A 7 3.68 -9.77 -3.59
N ASP A 8 2.56 -10.44 -3.89
CA ASP A 8 1.36 -9.83 -4.48
C ASP A 8 0.82 -8.72 -3.56
N ALA A 9 0.83 -8.92 -2.24
CA ALA A 9 0.41 -7.90 -1.28
C ALA A 9 1.34 -6.67 -1.28
N LEU A 10 2.65 -6.87 -1.39
CA LEU A 10 3.64 -5.79 -1.46
C LEU A 10 3.54 -5.01 -2.79
N GLU A 11 3.35 -5.70 -3.91
CA GLU A 11 3.13 -5.07 -5.23
C GLU A 11 1.88 -4.18 -5.22
N ASN A 12 0.78 -4.65 -4.61
CA ASN A 12 -0.42 -3.84 -4.41
C ASN A 12 -0.20 -2.68 -3.44
N LEU A 13 0.78 -2.79 -2.53
CA LEU A 13 1.10 -1.74 -1.57
C LEU A 13 1.89 -0.60 -2.22
N VAL A 14 2.61 -0.86 -3.30
CA VAL A 14 3.39 0.14 -4.03
C VAL A 14 2.67 0.67 -5.28
N THR A 15 1.48 0.15 -5.58
CA THR A 15 0.65 0.63 -6.69
C THR A 15 -0.60 1.31 -6.15
N LEU A 16 -0.76 2.61 -6.43
CA LEU A 16 -2.03 3.31 -6.16
C LEU A 16 -2.89 3.27 -7.43
N LYS A 17 -4.12 2.77 -7.30
CA LYS A 17 -5.11 2.83 -8.38
C LYS A 17 -6.35 3.57 -7.92
N ILE A 18 -6.70 4.63 -8.64
CA ILE A 18 -7.91 5.41 -8.39
C ILE A 18 -8.78 5.34 -9.63
N ARG A 19 -10.08 5.09 -9.43
CA ARG A 19 -11.08 5.06 -10.48
C ARG A 19 -12.26 5.91 -10.04
N THR A 20 -12.62 6.89 -10.85
CA THR A 20 -13.90 7.61 -10.71
C THR A 20 -14.78 7.22 -11.89
N VAL A 21 -16.04 6.93 -11.60
CA VAL A 21 -17.06 6.58 -12.60
C VAL A 21 -18.26 7.49 -12.42
N VAL A 22 -18.75 8.06 -13.52
CA VAL A 22 -19.98 8.86 -13.59
C VAL A 22 -20.94 8.15 -14.53
N GLY A 23 -22.09 7.74 -14.01
CA GLY A 23 -23.07 6.93 -14.73
C GLY A 23 -23.35 5.60 -14.02
N THR A 24 -23.84 4.63 -14.77
CA THR A 24 -24.16 3.31 -14.22
C THR A 24 -22.89 2.48 -14.02
N TYR A 25 -22.83 1.77 -12.90
CA TYR A 25 -21.75 0.84 -12.62
C TYR A 25 -22.27 -0.39 -11.87
N THR A 26 -21.49 -1.46 -11.95
CA THR A 26 -21.67 -2.67 -11.14
C THR A 26 -20.47 -2.86 -10.23
N GLU A 27 -20.69 -3.46 -9.07
CA GLU A 27 -19.63 -3.86 -8.16
C GLU A 27 -19.51 -5.38 -8.18
N VAL A 28 -18.32 -5.88 -8.50
CA VAL A 28 -18.00 -7.31 -8.51
C VAL A 28 -16.71 -7.49 -7.72
N ASP A 29 -16.73 -8.32 -6.68
CA ASP A 29 -15.58 -8.58 -5.81
C ASP A 29 -14.91 -7.30 -5.24
N GLY A 30 -15.72 -6.31 -4.85
CA GLY A 30 -15.22 -5.03 -4.32
C GLY A 30 -14.60 -4.11 -5.39
N ARG A 31 -14.76 -4.43 -6.67
CA ARG A 31 -14.24 -3.64 -7.80
C ARG A 31 -15.39 -3.04 -8.60
N ILE A 32 -15.24 -1.75 -8.94
CA ILE A 32 -16.20 -1.02 -9.75
C ILE A 32 -15.97 -1.31 -11.25
N HIS A 33 -17.02 -1.74 -11.94
CA HIS A 33 -17.09 -1.94 -13.38
C HIS A 33 -18.07 -0.93 -13.99
N ALA A 34 -17.55 -0.03 -14.81
CA ALA A 34 -18.35 0.96 -15.52
C ALA A 34 -19.14 0.32 -16.67
N GLU A 35 -20.40 0.66 -16.83
CA GLU A 35 -21.17 0.31 -18.02
C GLU A 35 -20.71 1.13 -19.24
N GLU A 36 -21.09 0.71 -20.45
CA GLU A 36 -20.63 1.30 -21.71
C GLU A 36 -20.98 2.80 -21.86
N ASN A 37 -22.10 3.22 -21.26
CA ASN A 37 -22.54 4.62 -21.27
C ASN A 37 -21.90 5.47 -20.17
N ALA A 38 -21.18 4.88 -19.22
CA ALA A 38 -20.56 5.61 -18.13
C ALA A 38 -19.27 6.30 -18.60
N ARG A 39 -18.89 7.35 -17.88
CA ARG A 39 -17.64 8.08 -18.06
C ARG A 39 -16.71 7.71 -16.93
N SER A 40 -15.47 7.35 -17.27
CA SER A 40 -14.48 7.01 -16.25
C SER A 40 -13.18 7.77 -16.43
N ILE A 41 -12.56 8.09 -15.31
CA ILE A 41 -11.15 8.44 -15.19
C ILE A 41 -10.49 7.37 -14.31
N VAL A 42 -9.37 6.84 -14.79
CA VAL A 42 -8.57 5.85 -14.09
C VAL A 42 -7.14 6.30 -14.08
N SER A 43 -6.59 6.40 -12.87
CA SER A 43 -5.18 6.69 -12.67
C SER A 43 -4.52 5.55 -11.93
N GLN A 44 -3.31 5.23 -12.38
CA GLN A 44 -2.42 4.27 -11.75
C GLN A 44 -1.08 4.96 -11.52
N ILE A 45 -0.60 4.86 -10.28
CA ILE A 45 0.67 5.44 -9.85
C ILE A 45 1.53 4.31 -9.32
N ASP A 46 2.71 4.12 -9.93
CA ASP A 46 3.79 3.32 -9.36
C ASP A 46 4.56 4.20 -8.37
N LEU A 47 4.49 3.85 -7.09
CA LEU A 47 5.10 4.64 -6.02
C LEU A 47 6.59 4.39 -5.87
N LEU A 48 7.13 3.34 -6.47
CA LEU A 48 8.57 3.08 -6.53
C LEU A 48 9.20 3.69 -7.77
N GLY A 49 8.58 3.45 -8.93
CA GLY A 49 9.04 3.97 -10.22
C GLY A 49 8.75 5.46 -10.41
N GLY A 50 7.70 5.97 -9.77
CA GLY A 50 7.22 7.35 -9.92
C GLY A 50 6.39 7.56 -11.19
N ASP A 51 6.13 6.51 -11.97
CA ASP A 51 5.34 6.59 -13.18
C ASP A 51 3.84 6.78 -12.86
N ILE A 52 3.21 7.70 -13.59
CA ILE A 52 1.79 7.99 -13.47
C ILE A 52 1.14 7.77 -14.84
N THR A 53 0.13 6.92 -14.88
CA THR A 53 -0.70 6.71 -16.08
C THR A 53 -2.13 7.08 -15.76
N THR A 54 -2.69 8.01 -16.54
CA THR A 54 -4.10 8.43 -16.45
C THR A 54 -4.79 8.20 -17.78
N ILE A 55 -5.94 7.52 -17.75
CA ILE A 55 -6.81 7.31 -18.90
C ILE A 55 -8.18 7.87 -18.52
N MET A 56 -8.73 8.76 -19.35
CA MET A 56 -10.02 9.39 -19.10
C MET A 56 -10.83 9.57 -20.38
N HIS A 57 -12.15 9.66 -20.22
CA HIS A 57 -13.03 10.09 -21.30
C HIS A 57 -12.90 11.61 -21.53
N ASP A 58 -12.97 12.04 -22.79
CA ASP A 58 -12.82 13.46 -23.17
C ASP A 58 -13.83 14.40 -22.49
N ASP A 59 -14.96 13.85 -22.04
CA ASP A 59 -16.03 14.61 -21.37
C ASP A 59 -15.53 15.22 -20.06
N PHE A 60 -14.51 14.65 -19.42
CA PHE A 60 -13.86 15.20 -18.22
C PHE A 60 -13.06 16.48 -18.48
N LEU A 61 -12.79 16.84 -19.74
CA LEU A 61 -12.10 18.07 -20.10
C LEU A 61 -13.03 19.30 -20.16
N ILE A 62 -14.34 19.07 -20.11
CA ILE A 62 -15.37 20.12 -20.25
C ILE A 62 -16.37 20.08 -19.09
N ALA A 63 -17.11 21.17 -18.92
CA ALA A 63 -18.15 21.23 -17.89
C ALA A 63 -19.32 20.27 -18.21
N PRO A 64 -19.93 19.63 -17.19
CA PRO A 64 -19.65 19.78 -15.75
C PRO A 64 -18.60 18.80 -15.20
N LEU A 65 -18.06 17.89 -16.03
CA LEU A 65 -17.20 16.81 -15.52
C LEU A 65 -15.77 17.25 -15.23
N ASN A 66 -15.35 18.43 -15.68
CA ASN A 66 -14.07 19.03 -15.28
C ASN A 66 -13.94 19.22 -13.75
N GLU A 67 -15.03 19.49 -13.04
CA GLU A 67 -15.03 19.55 -11.57
C GLU A 67 -14.82 18.16 -10.95
N VAL A 68 -15.40 17.12 -11.57
CA VAL A 68 -15.20 15.73 -11.15
C VAL A 68 -13.76 15.28 -11.40
N MET A 69 -13.14 15.74 -12.49
CA MET A 69 -11.73 15.52 -12.77
C MET A 69 -10.84 16.19 -11.70
N GLN A 70 -11.13 17.44 -11.32
CA GLN A 70 -10.39 18.12 -10.25
C GLN A 70 -10.50 17.35 -8.93
N PHE A 71 -11.70 16.91 -8.57
CA PHE A 71 -11.90 16.07 -7.40
C PHE A 71 -11.11 14.76 -7.48
N HIS A 72 -11.03 14.13 -8.65
CA HIS A 72 -10.20 12.94 -8.85
C HIS A 72 -8.71 13.23 -8.58
N CYS A 73 -8.16 14.31 -9.11
CA CYS A 73 -6.77 14.71 -8.87
C CYS A 73 -6.48 14.98 -7.40
N GLU A 74 -7.41 15.60 -6.65
CA GLU A 74 -7.27 15.77 -5.21
C GLU A 74 -7.20 14.42 -4.46
N ARG A 75 -7.98 13.44 -4.92
CA ARG A 75 -7.97 12.08 -4.36
C ARG A 75 -6.66 11.35 -4.69
N GLU A 76 -6.06 11.58 -5.85
CA GLU A 76 -4.73 11.07 -6.21
C GLU A 76 -3.66 11.56 -5.25
N LEU A 77 -3.57 12.87 -5.05
CA LEU A 77 -2.60 13.47 -4.13
C LEU A 77 -2.76 12.92 -2.72
N LYS A 78 -4.00 12.90 -2.20
CA LYS A 78 -4.28 12.36 -0.87
C LYS A 78 -4.00 10.86 -0.77
N GLY A 79 -4.29 10.09 -1.82
CA GLY A 79 -4.02 8.66 -1.88
C GLY A 79 -2.52 8.36 -1.84
N GLN A 80 -1.74 9.16 -2.56
CA GLN A 80 -0.28 9.05 -2.58
C GLN A 80 0.30 9.30 -1.18
N ASP A 81 -0.15 10.34 -0.49
CA ASP A 81 0.27 10.65 0.87
C ASP A 81 -0.01 9.50 1.84
N ILE A 82 -1.20 8.89 1.75
CA ILE A 82 -1.60 7.75 2.60
C ILE A 82 -0.66 6.56 2.38
N ILE A 83 -0.35 6.22 1.13
CA ILE A 83 0.48 5.05 0.86
C ILE A 83 1.93 5.30 1.22
N GLN A 84 2.46 6.50 0.99
CA GLN A 84 3.80 6.85 1.50
C GLN A 84 3.86 6.75 3.03
N GLY A 85 2.81 7.18 3.72
CA GLY A 85 2.66 6.99 5.17
C GLY A 85 2.68 5.52 5.58
N ASN A 86 1.94 4.66 4.88
CA ASN A 86 1.90 3.22 5.14
C ASN A 86 3.26 2.55 4.89
N ILE A 87 3.94 2.89 3.78
CA ILE A 87 5.28 2.37 3.47
C ILE A 87 6.28 2.77 4.56
N ARG A 88 6.23 4.03 5.04
CA ARG A 88 7.07 4.48 6.15
C ARG A 88 6.79 3.67 7.42
N ALA A 89 5.53 3.53 7.81
CA ALA A 89 5.14 2.79 9.01
C ALA A 89 5.60 1.31 8.95
N LEU A 90 5.48 0.67 7.78
CA LEU A 90 5.95 -0.70 7.57
C LEU A 90 7.47 -0.80 7.67
N LYS A 91 8.22 0.16 7.09
CA LYS A 91 9.68 0.22 7.19
C LYS A 91 10.13 0.36 8.65
N GLU A 92 9.44 1.19 9.43
CA GLU A 92 9.71 1.37 10.86
C GLU A 92 9.42 0.08 11.65
N LEU A 93 8.30 -0.59 11.40
CA LEU A 93 7.95 -1.85 12.05
C LEU A 93 8.98 -2.96 11.75
N VAL A 94 9.37 -3.12 10.49
CA VAL A 94 10.40 -4.10 10.09
C VAL A 94 11.75 -3.76 10.75
N GLY A 95 12.11 -2.48 10.82
CA GLY A 95 13.32 -2.03 11.51
C GLY A 95 13.32 -2.37 13.00
N LEU A 96 12.18 -2.20 13.67
CA LEU A 96 12.01 -2.58 15.08
C LEU A 96 12.17 -4.09 15.28
N ILE A 97 11.50 -4.90 14.46
CA ILE A 97 11.59 -6.37 14.53
C ILE A 97 13.04 -6.83 14.32
N ALA A 98 13.73 -6.29 13.31
CA ALA A 98 15.12 -6.63 13.05
C ALA A 98 16.07 -6.26 14.20
N THR A 99 15.78 -5.16 14.90
CA THR A 99 16.55 -4.74 16.09
C THR A 99 16.33 -5.70 17.25
N LEU A 100 15.07 -6.06 17.52
CA LEU A 100 14.72 -7.00 18.59
C LEU A 100 15.30 -8.40 18.34
N ALA A 101 15.29 -8.87 17.09
CA ALA A 101 15.87 -10.16 16.72
C ALA A 101 17.38 -10.23 17.01
N ARG A 102 18.14 -9.16 16.67
CA ARG A 102 19.57 -9.08 16.98
C ARG A 102 19.87 -9.08 18.48
N GLN A 103 19.02 -8.42 19.27
CA GLN A 103 19.17 -8.39 20.73
C GLN A 103 18.93 -9.76 21.38
N GLN A 104 18.09 -10.61 20.79
CA GLN A 104 17.88 -11.98 21.27
C GLN A 104 19.07 -12.90 20.99
N ASP A 105 19.72 -12.76 19.83
CA ASP A 105 20.93 -13.53 19.50
C ASP A 105 22.16 -13.13 20.35
N GLU A 106 22.18 -11.91 20.90
CA GLU A 106 23.30 -11.39 21.70
C GLU A 106 23.19 -11.67 23.21
N THR A 107 22.17 -12.39 23.70
CA THR A 107 22.08 -12.74 25.14
C THR A 107 22.84 -14.05 25.40
N PRO A 108 24.07 -14.04 25.95
CA PRO A 108 24.77 -15.28 26.28
C PRO A 108 24.07 -15.92 27.47
N ALA A 109 23.99 -17.25 27.49
CA ALA A 109 23.51 -18.05 28.61
C ALA A 109 24.41 -17.84 29.86
N LEU A 110 24.28 -16.70 30.53
CA LEU A 110 24.72 -16.49 31.89
C LEU A 110 23.66 -17.12 32.78
N HIS A 111 23.86 -18.38 33.15
CA HIS A 111 23.40 -19.05 34.39
C HIS A 111 23.43 -20.57 34.18
N ALA A 112 24.63 -21.13 33.98
CA ALA A 112 24.91 -22.53 34.32
C ALA A 112 25.84 -22.51 35.54
N ASP A 113 25.17 -22.38 36.69
CA ASP A 113 25.53 -22.75 38.06
C ASP A 113 27.02 -22.93 38.45
N ASN A 114 27.46 -21.98 39.28
CA ASN A 114 28.40 -22.21 40.36
C ASN A 114 27.79 -23.18 41.39
N LYS A 115 27.89 -24.50 41.19
CA LYS A 115 27.75 -25.49 42.27
C LYS A 115 28.63 -26.70 42.03
N GLU A 116 29.90 -26.60 42.39
CA GLU A 116 30.64 -27.71 43.03
C GLU A 116 31.94 -27.19 43.66
N SER A 117 31.80 -26.58 44.84
CA SER A 117 32.87 -26.51 45.83
C SER A 117 32.21 -26.47 47.20
N ALA A 118 31.94 -27.66 47.74
CA ALA A 118 31.95 -27.99 49.17
C ALA A 118 31.19 -29.30 49.37
N VAL A 119 31.90 -30.42 49.34
CA VAL A 119 31.88 -31.62 50.22
C VAL A 119 32.94 -32.54 49.59
N GLY A 120 33.99 -33.04 50.22
CA GLY A 120 34.43 -33.19 51.61
C GLY A 120 35.64 -34.12 51.56
#